data_AF-A0A2D6BM23-F1
#
_entry.id   AF-A0A2D6BM23-F1
#
_cell.length_a   1.000
_cell.length_b   1.000
_cell.length_c   1.000
_cell.angle_alpha   90.00
_cell.angle_beta   90.00
_cell.angle_gamma   90.00
#
_symmetry.space_group_name_H-M   'P 1'
#
loop_
_entity.id
_entity.type
_entity.pdbx_description
1 polymer ?
#
loop_
_entity_poly.entity_id
_entity_poly.type
_entity_poly.pdbx_seq_one_letter_code
_entity_poly.pdbx_strand_id
1 'polypeptide(L)'
;MLVVGPIQAEQVPPHLDPPSGNAGAALRAAIEAALQADTRLSLVEAPSEGLSGDAPRPDLARKGIRYVVKGNVNYQQETSEVRVFLRAVDTGSGKIVDVASARGQDPLQVSREAARGLAGKLGGRLTGGAG
;
A
#
# COMPACT_ATOMS: atom_id res chain seq x y z
N MET A 1 -3.04 -14.03 -2.48
CA MET A 1 -1.65 -13.57 -2.28
C MET A 1 -1.51 -12.19 -2.89
N LEU A 2 -0.81 -11.31 -2.19
CA LEU A 2 -0.50 -9.96 -2.63
C LEU A 2 0.93 -9.62 -2.24
N VAL A 3 1.47 -8.58 -2.85
CA VAL A 3 2.78 -8.01 -2.50
C VAL A 3 2.63 -6.50 -2.26
N VAL A 4 3.45 -5.94 -1.38
CA VAL A 4 3.58 -4.48 -1.27
C VAL A 4 4.66 -4.04 -2.25
N GLY A 5 4.23 -3.29 -3.26
CA GLY A 5 5.08 -2.62 -4.22
C GLY A 5 5.64 -1.31 -3.66
N PRO A 6 6.08 -0.39 -4.52
CA PRO A 6 6.64 0.88 -4.09
C PRO A 6 5.59 1.74 -3.37
N ILE A 7 6.01 2.33 -2.25
CA ILE A 7 5.29 3.39 -1.55
C ILE A 7 6.13 4.66 -1.71
N GLN A 8 5.63 5.62 -2.49
CA GLN A 8 6.28 6.91 -2.67
C GLN A 8 5.94 7.81 -1.50
N ALA A 9 6.94 8.49 -0.94
CA ALA A 9 6.73 9.59 -0.01
C ALA A 9 7.18 10.87 -0.70
N GLU A 10 6.24 11.70 -1.16
CA GLU A 10 6.55 12.96 -1.86
C GLU A 10 7.11 14.00 -0.89
N GLN A 11 6.55 14.03 0.32
CA GLN A 11 7.02 14.85 1.43
C GLN A 11 6.89 14.02 2.70
N VAL A 12 7.99 13.92 3.44
CA VAL A 12 8.05 13.18 4.70
C VAL A 12 7.88 14.19 5.84
N PRO A 13 7.03 13.92 6.85
CA PRO A 13 6.97 14.77 8.03
C PRO A 13 8.35 14.86 8.69
N PRO A 14 8.81 16.04 9.12
CA PRO A 14 10.18 16.23 9.61
C PRO A 14 10.52 15.37 10.84
N HIS A 15 9.52 14.90 11.59
CA HIS A 15 9.69 13.99 12.73
C HIS A 15 9.87 12.51 12.33
N LEU A 16 9.56 12.17 11.08
CA LEU A 16 9.80 10.85 10.48
C LEU A 16 11.03 10.82 9.58
N ASP A 17 11.72 11.95 9.42
CA ASP A 17 12.92 12.06 8.59
C ASP A 17 14.17 11.89 9.48
N PRO A 18 14.67 10.65 9.71
CA PRO A 18 16.01 10.52 10.25
C PRO A 18 16.99 11.05 9.20
N PRO A 19 18.20 11.50 9.59
CA PRO A 19 19.22 12.01 8.66
C PRO A 19 19.70 11.02 7.58
N SER A 20 19.07 9.85 7.43
CA SER A 20 19.44 8.73 6.56
C SER A 20 18.36 8.27 5.56
N GLY A 21 17.23 8.98 5.37
CA GLY A 21 16.28 8.66 4.29
C GLY A 21 15.39 7.43 4.49
N ASN A 22 15.11 7.02 5.74
CA ASN A 22 14.39 5.77 6.08
C ASN A 22 12.87 5.91 6.26
N ALA A 23 12.28 7.09 6.07
CA ALA A 23 10.86 7.32 6.34
C ALA A 23 9.93 6.46 5.46
N GLY A 24 10.28 6.30 4.18
CA GLY A 24 9.56 5.42 3.26
C GLY A 24 9.55 3.96 3.72
N ALA A 25 10.63 3.48 4.34
CA ALA A 25 10.72 2.13 4.87
C ALA A 25 9.83 1.94 6.11
N ALA A 26 9.79 2.91 7.02
CA ALA A 26 8.92 2.89 8.20
C ALA A 26 7.43 2.90 7.82
N LEU A 27 7.04 3.73 6.85
CA LEU A 27 5.68 3.81 6.33
C LEU A 27 5.28 2.51 5.62
N ARG A 28 6.18 1.97 4.79
CA ARG A 28 6.01 0.67 4.14
C ARG A 28 5.82 -0.44 5.17
N ALA A 29 6.66 -0.51 6.19
CA ALA A 29 6.55 -1.52 7.25
C ALA A 29 5.21 -1.40 8.01
N ALA A 30 4.72 -0.18 8.25
CA ALA A 30 3.42 0.04 8.86
C ALA A 30 2.25 -0.46 7.98
N ILE A 31 2.35 -0.27 6.66
CA ILE A 31 1.38 -0.80 5.68
C ILE A 31 1.44 -2.33 5.64
N GLU A 32 2.63 -2.90 5.53
CA GLU A 32 2.84 -4.35 5.49
C GLU A 32 2.28 -5.04 6.74
N ALA A 33 2.60 -4.51 7.93
CA ALA A 33 2.08 -5.04 9.19
C ALA A 33 0.55 -4.97 9.26
N ALA A 34 -0.06 -3.89 8.78
CA ALA A 34 -1.51 -3.72 8.76
C ALA A 34 -2.19 -4.67 7.76
N LEU A 35 -1.58 -4.92 6.59
CA LEU A 35 -2.09 -5.89 5.61
C LEU A 35 -1.93 -7.34 6.12
N GLN A 36 -0.81 -7.66 6.79
CA GLN A 36 -0.54 -8.97 7.38
C GLN A 36 -1.49 -9.32 8.53
N ALA A 37 -2.03 -8.31 9.23
CA ALA A 37 -3.01 -8.53 10.30
C ALA A 37 -4.35 -9.08 9.78
N ASP A 38 -4.65 -8.97 8.49
CA ASP A 38 -5.84 -9.58 7.88
C ASP A 38 -5.54 -11.01 7.41
N THR A 39 -6.10 -11.99 8.13
CA THR A 39 -5.87 -13.42 7.89
C THR A 39 -6.41 -13.93 6.54
N ARG A 40 -7.24 -13.14 5.85
CA ARG A 40 -7.73 -13.45 4.50
C ARG A 40 -6.70 -13.12 3.42
N LEU A 41 -5.69 -12.33 3.77
CA LEU A 41 -4.63 -11.90 2.88
C LEU A 41 -3.36 -12.70 3.18
N SER A 42 -2.60 -12.97 2.12
CA SER A 42 -1.28 -13.58 2.23
C SER A 42 -0.30 -12.62 1.56
N LEU A 43 0.48 -11.94 2.38
CA LEU A 43 1.53 -11.05 1.93
C LEU A 43 2.79 -11.86 1.60
N VAL A 44 3.37 -11.60 0.43
CA VAL A 44 4.63 -12.20 -0.02
C VAL A 44 5.63 -11.08 -0.22
N GLU A 45 6.91 -11.35 0.03
CA GLU A 45 7.96 -10.42 -0.41
C GLU A 45 7.96 -10.32 -1.94
N ALA A 46 7.83 -9.10 -2.44
CA ALA A 46 7.96 -8.83 -3.86
C ALA A 46 9.44 -8.77 -4.25
N PRO A 47 9.83 -9.28 -5.44
CA PRO A 47 11.07 -8.84 -6.08
C PRO A 47 11.01 -7.31 -6.30
N SER A 48 12.16 -6.65 -6.42
CA SER A 48 12.26 -5.19 -6.57
C SER A 48 11.28 -4.63 -7.61
N GLU A 49 10.18 -4.03 -7.14
CA GLU A 49 9.15 -3.42 -7.97
C GLU A 49 9.58 -2.00 -8.37
N GLY A 50 9.56 -1.71 -9.67
CA GLY A 50 9.76 -0.36 -10.17
C GLY A 50 8.61 0.58 -9.79
N LEU A 51 8.95 1.86 -9.59
CA LEU A 51 7.99 2.96 -9.37
C LEU A 51 7.07 3.20 -10.57
N SER A 52 7.41 2.67 -11.74
CA SER A 52 6.80 3.02 -13.03
C SER A 52 5.65 2.08 -13.40
N GLY A 53 4.42 2.60 -13.26
CA GLY A 53 3.23 2.15 -13.97
C GLY A 53 2.43 1.03 -13.30
N ASP A 54 1.12 1.02 -13.55
CA ASP A 54 0.21 -0.07 -13.18
C ASP A 54 0.16 -1.13 -14.29
N ALA A 55 1.29 -1.39 -14.94
CA ALA A 55 1.36 -2.36 -16.04
C ALA A 55 1.07 -3.79 -15.54
N PRO A 56 0.48 -4.65 -16.38
CA PRO A 56 0.36 -6.08 -16.09
C PRO A 56 1.70 -6.70 -15.69
N ARG A 57 1.66 -7.58 -14.69
CA ARG A 57 2.81 -8.30 -14.14
C ARG A 57 2.59 -9.81 -14.29
N PRO A 58 2.73 -10.34 -15.51
CA PRO A 58 2.55 -11.76 -15.77
C PRO A 58 3.55 -12.64 -15.00
N ASP A 59 4.72 -12.11 -14.64
CA ASP A 59 5.71 -12.76 -13.78
C ASP A 59 5.19 -12.99 -12.36
N LEU A 60 4.47 -12.02 -11.78
CA LEU A 60 3.84 -12.15 -10.47
C LEU A 60 2.57 -13.00 -10.54
N ALA A 61 1.75 -12.82 -11.58
CA ALA A 61 0.54 -13.62 -11.80
C ALA A 61 0.85 -15.12 -11.93
N ARG A 62 1.92 -15.50 -12.65
CA ARG A 62 2.39 -16.89 -12.75
C ARG A 62 2.81 -17.50 -11.41
N LYS A 63 3.20 -16.67 -10.44
CA LYS A 63 3.54 -17.08 -9.06
C LYS A 63 2.32 -17.11 -8.13
N GLY A 64 1.10 -16.90 -8.65
CA GLY A 64 -0.14 -16.87 -7.87
C GLY A 64 -0.36 -15.57 -7.09
N ILE A 65 0.49 -14.55 -7.28
CA ILE A 65 0.30 -13.22 -6.70
C ILE A 65 -0.79 -12.52 -7.51
N ARG A 66 -1.89 -12.16 -6.86
CA ARG A 66 -3.06 -11.55 -7.52
C ARG A 66 -2.99 -10.04 -7.54
N TYR A 67 -2.43 -9.43 -6.48
CA TYR A 67 -2.45 -7.99 -6.31
C TYR A 67 -1.08 -7.45 -5.95
N VAL A 68 -0.76 -6.27 -6.49
CA VAL A 68 0.34 -5.41 -6.04
C VAL A 68 -0.27 -4.20 -5.36
N VAL A 69 0.07 -3.96 -4.09
CA VAL A 69 -0.34 -2.76 -3.37
C VAL A 69 0.70 -1.67 -3.61
N LYS A 70 0.29 -0.55 -4.19
CA LYS A 70 1.14 0.63 -4.42
C LYS A 70 0.53 1.83 -3.73
N GLY A 71 1.31 2.85 -3.45
CA GLY A 71 0.75 4.01 -2.80
C GLY A 71 1.66 5.22 -2.72
N ASN A 72 1.04 6.33 -2.36
CA ASN A 72 1.71 7.60 -2.15
C ASN A 72 1.37 8.12 -0.75
N VAL A 73 2.37 8.70 -0.09
CA VAL A 73 2.25 9.42 1.17
C VAL A 73 2.63 10.88 0.90
N ASN A 74 1.72 11.79 1.21
CA ASN A 74 1.90 13.21 1.03
C ASN A 74 1.69 13.91 2.39
N TYR A 75 2.67 14.71 2.79
CA TYR A 75 2.59 15.56 3.97
C TYR A 75 2.35 17.00 3.55
N GLN A 76 1.31 17.63 4.09
CA GLN A 76 1.03 19.04 3.91
C GLN A 76 1.60 19.83 5.07
N GLN A 77 2.68 20.58 4.81
CA GLN A 77 3.40 21.34 5.84
C GLN A 77 2.52 22.39 6.53
N GLU A 78 1.66 23.07 5.79
CA GLU A 78 0.80 24.16 6.28
C GLU A 78 -0.19 23.70 7.35
N THR A 79 -0.73 22.48 7.19
CA THR A 79 -1.78 21.91 8.04
C THR A 79 -1.25 20.81 8.96
N SER A 80 0.03 20.43 8.80
CA SER A 80 0.61 19.22 9.38
C SER A 80 -0.22 17.96 9.09
N GLU A 81 -0.95 17.94 7.97
CA GLU A 81 -1.80 16.82 7.58
C GLU A 81 -1.01 15.82 6.73
N VAL A 82 -1.02 14.56 7.11
CA VAL A 82 -0.54 13.44 6.32
C VAL A 82 -1.72 12.84 5.58
N ARG A 83 -1.55 12.59 4.29
CA ARG A 83 -2.48 11.86 3.43
C ARG A 83 -1.78 10.63 2.88
N VAL A 84 -2.38 9.47 3.07
CA VAL A 84 -1.93 8.22 2.48
C VAL A 84 -2.97 7.74 1.49
N PHE A 85 -2.53 7.42 0.27
CA PHE A 85 -3.35 6.82 -0.75
C PHE A 85 -2.73 5.50 -1.19
N LEU A 86 -3.47 4.41 -1.05
CA LEU A 86 -3.08 3.07 -1.48
C LEU A 86 -4.03 2.58 -2.58
N ARG A 87 -3.47 1.85 -3.53
CA ARG A 87 -4.19 1.18 -4.60
C ARG A 87 -3.74 -0.27 -4.71
N ALA A 88 -4.69 -1.17 -4.91
CA ALA A 88 -4.43 -2.56 -5.27
C ALA A 88 -4.57 -2.72 -6.78
N VAL A 89 -3.51 -3.19 -7.42
CA VAL A 89 -3.44 -3.41 -8.87
C VAL A 89 -3.47 -4.91 -9.13
N ASP A 90 -4.40 -5.36 -9.97
CA ASP A 90 -4.45 -6.74 -10.44
C ASP A 90 -3.24 -7.06 -11.32
N THR A 91 -2.50 -8.10 -10.96
CA THR A 91 -1.26 -8.48 -11.67
C THR A 91 -1.51 -9.00 -13.07
N GLY A 92 -2.69 -9.57 -13.36
CA GLY A 92 -3.01 -10.10 -14.68
C GLY A 92 -3.35 -9.01 -15.69
N SER A 93 -4.09 -8.00 -15.26
CA SER A 93 -4.65 -6.96 -16.13
C SER A 93 -4.00 -5.59 -15.98
N GLY A 94 -3.25 -5.34 -14.91
CA GLY A 94 -2.74 -4.01 -14.57
C GLY A 94 -3.82 -3.02 -14.11
N LYS A 95 -5.07 -3.47 -13.94
CA LYS A 95 -6.16 -2.59 -13.53
C LYS A 95 -6.13 -2.38 -12.02
N ILE A 96 -6.44 -1.16 -11.60
CA ILE A 96 -6.74 -0.86 -10.20
C ILE A 96 -8.07 -1.52 -9.85
N VAL A 97 -8.04 -2.45 -8.90
CA VAL A 97 -9.25 -3.18 -8.45
C VAL A 97 -9.88 -2.56 -7.22
N ASP A 98 -9.07 -1.89 -6.38
CA ASP A 98 -9.49 -1.21 -5.17
C ASP A 98 -8.53 -0.09 -4.80
N VAL A 99 -9.05 0.90 -4.08
CA VAL A 99 -8.29 2.01 -3.52
C VAL A 99 -8.72 2.27 -2.08
N ALA A 100 -7.81 2.74 -1.25
CA ALA A 100 -8.10 3.23 0.08
C ALA A 100 -7.22 4.43 0.40
N SER A 101 -7.76 5.37 1.15
CA SER A 101 -7.01 6.51 1.65
C SER A 101 -7.37 6.81 3.09
N ALA A 102 -6.42 7.43 3.77
CA ALA A 102 -6.60 7.95 5.12
C ALA A 102 -5.89 9.30 5.22
N ARG A 103 -6.29 10.10 6.20
CA ARG A 103 -5.66 11.38 6.52
C ARG A 103 -5.64 11.62 8.02
N GLY A 104 -4.65 12.35 8.50
CA GLY A 104 -4.49 12.64 9.92
C GLY A 104 -3.12 13.27 10.20
N GLN A 105 -2.74 13.40 11.47
CA GLN A 105 -1.47 14.03 11.85
C GLN A 105 -0.35 13.01 12.07
N ASP A 106 -0.67 11.78 12.49
CA ASP A 106 0.30 10.70 12.67
C ASP A 106 0.47 9.89 11.38
N PRO A 107 1.62 10.00 10.69
CA PRO A 107 1.87 9.29 9.44
C PRO A 107 1.84 7.76 9.54
N LEU A 108 2.26 7.17 10.67
CA LEU A 108 2.24 5.72 10.86
C LEU A 108 0.81 5.24 11.10
N GLN A 109 0.05 5.97 11.92
CA GLN A 109 -1.36 5.68 12.13
C GLN A 109 -2.14 5.77 10.81
N VAL A 110 -2.00 6.87 10.08
CA VAL A 110 -2.68 7.09 8.81
C VAL A 110 -2.32 6.01 7.79
N SER A 111 -1.05 5.58 7.74
CA SER A 111 -0.62 4.47 6.87
C SER A 111 -1.30 3.15 7.22
N ARG A 112 -1.41 2.82 8.51
CA ARG A 112 -2.13 1.61 8.97
C ARG A 112 -3.62 1.69 8.67
N GLU A 113 -4.24 2.85 8.83
CA GLU A 113 -5.65 3.05 8.54
C GLU A 113 -5.97 2.87 7.05
N ALA A 114 -5.17 3.48 6.17
CA ALA A 114 -5.31 3.28 4.72
C ALA A 114 -5.12 1.80 4.36
N ALA A 115 -4.12 1.13 4.94
CA ALA A 115 -3.85 -0.29 4.71
C ALA A 115 -4.99 -1.19 5.20
N ARG A 116 -5.55 -0.94 6.39
CA ARG A 116 -6.72 -1.67 6.92
C ARG A 116 -7.95 -1.46 6.05
N GLY A 117 -8.18 -0.24 5.58
CA GLY A 117 -9.27 0.07 4.65
C GLY A 117 -9.13 -0.72 3.34
N LEU A 118 -7.91 -0.80 2.80
CA LEU A 118 -7.64 -1.60 1.59
C LEU A 118 -7.80 -3.10 1.86
N ALA A 119 -7.27 -3.59 2.98
CA ALA A 119 -7.38 -4.99 3.40
C ALA A 119 -8.85 -5.42 3.55
N GLY A 120 -9.67 -4.57 4.18
CA GLY A 120 -11.11 -4.83 4.33
C GLY A 120 -11.82 -5.01 3.00
N LYS A 121 -11.50 -4.16 2.01
CA LYS A 121 -12.07 -4.26 0.64
C LYS A 121 -11.60 -5.52 -0.07
N LEU A 122 -10.28 -5.77 -0.09
CA LEU A 122 -9.71 -6.96 -0.73
C LEU A 122 -10.20 -8.25 -0.09
N GLY A 123 -10.21 -8.31 1.25
CA GLY A 123 -10.74 -9.43 2.01
C GLY A 123 -12.22 -9.66 1.74
N GLY A 124 -13.02 -8.58 1.66
CA GLY A 124 -14.42 -8.63 1.26
C GLY A 124 -14.64 -9.26 -0.12
N ARG A 125 -13.79 -8.93 -1.10
CA ARG A 125 -13.84 -9.53 -2.45
C ARG A 125 -13.44 -11.00 -2.48
N LEU A 126 -12.56 -11.43 -1.57
CA LEU A 126 -12.13 -12.82 -1.48
C LEU A 126 -13.17 -13.71 -0.78
N THR A 127 -13.97 -13.14 0.13
CA THR A 127 -15.02 -13.86 0.87
C THR A 127 -16.43 -13.69 0.29
N GLY A 128 -16.65 -12.64 -0.49
CA GLY A 128 -17.93 -12.31 -1.11
C GLY A 128 -17.77 -12.08 -2.60
N GLY A 129 -17.86 -13.14 -3.39
CA GLY A 129 -18.16 -13.02 -4.81
C GLY A 129 -19.65 -12.80 -4.99
N ALA A 130 -20.08 -11.55 -5.21
CA ALA A 130 -21.36 -11.20 -5.84
C ALA A 130 -21.44 -9.69 -6.05
N GLY A 131 -21.55 -9.28 -7.30
CA GLY A 131 -21.65 -7.93 -7.80
C GLY A 131 -21.26 -7.91 -9.27
#